data_AF-A0A317UE79-F1
#
_entry.id   AF-A0A317UE79-F1
#
_cell.length_a   1.000
_cell.length_b   1.000
_cell.length_c   1.000
_cell.angle_alpha   90.00
_cell.angle_beta   90.00
_cell.angle_gamma   90.00
#
_symmetry.space_group_name_H-M   'P 1'
#
loop_
_entity.id
_entity.type
_entity.pdbx_description
1 polymer ?
#
loop_
_entity_poly.entity_id
_entity_poly.type
_entity_poly.pdbx_seq_one_letter_code
_entity_poly.pdbx_strand_id
1 'polypeptide(L)' 'MLSTIFIILMFAVVVDFFWLAIKLAWSVGKLILSFIFFPVAMILLAASGLITAALMILLIVGIIALIFSFAK' A
#
# COMPACT_ATOMS: atom_id res chain seq x y z
N MET A 1 -3.45 17.87 -39.50
CA MET A 1 -4.56 17.01 -39.07
C MET A 1 -4.05 15.71 -38.44
N LEU A 2 -3.31 14.86 -39.15
CA LEU A 2 -2.72 13.63 -38.57
C LEU A 2 -1.70 13.91 -37.44
N SER A 3 -0.84 14.92 -37.62
CA SER A 3 0.18 15.32 -36.63
C SER A 3 -0.41 15.79 -35.30
N THR A 4 -1.52 16.53 -35.34
CA THR A 4 -2.21 17.03 -34.13
C THR A 4 -2.84 15.88 -33.33
N ILE A 5 -3.48 14.93 -34.02
CA ILE A 5 -4.08 13.75 -33.41
C ILE A 5 -2.98 12.87 -32.78
N PHE A 6 -1.83 12.73 -33.45
CA PHE A 6 -0.69 11.99 -32.93
C PHE A 6 -0.14 12.59 -31.63
N ILE A 7 -0.03 13.92 -31.55
CA ILE A 7 0.41 14.63 -30.34
C ILE A 7 -0.56 14.40 -29.18
N ILE A 8 -1.88 14.49 -29.43
CA ILE A 8 -2.89 14.25 -28.39
C ILE A 8 -2.86 12.81 -27.89
N LEU A 9 -2.73 11.83 -28.80
CA LEU A 9 -2.55 10.42 -28.41
C LEU A 9 -1.30 10.21 -27.58
N MET A 10 -0.19 10.87 -27.93
CA MET A 10 1.06 10.75 -27.20
C MET A 10 0.93 11.25 -25.76
N PHE A 11 0.22 12.37 -25.54
CA PHE A 11 -0.07 12.86 -24.20
C PHE A 11 -1.02 11.93 -23.43
N ALA A 12 -2.05 11.39 -24.07
CA ALA A 12 -2.96 10.44 -23.44
C ALA A 12 -2.22 9.20 -22.90
N VAL A 13 -1.33 8.63 -23.73
CA VAL A 13 -0.51 7.48 -23.34
C VAL A 13 0.42 7.82 -22.18
N VAL A 14 1.06 9.00 -22.18
CA VAL A 14 1.94 9.42 -21.06
C VAL A 14 1.15 9.56 -19.76
N VAL A 15 -0.07 10.11 -19.79
CA VAL A 15 -0.93 10.22 -18.60
C VAL A 15 -1.31 8.85 -18.05
N ASP A 16 -1.66 7.90 -18.93
CA ASP A 16 -1.96 6.53 -18.50
C ASP A 16 -0.75 5.83 -17.86
N PHE A 17 0.45 6.01 -18.43
CA PHE A 17 1.68 5.49 -17.83
C PHE A 17 1.97 6.14 -16.47
N PHE A 18 1.70 7.43 -16.32
CA PHE A 18 1.88 8.14 -15.04
C PHE A 18 0.90 7.62 -13.98
N TRP A 19 -0.36 7.40 -14.36
CA TRP A 19 -1.38 6.83 -13.47
C TRP A 19 -1.02 5.41 -13.02
N LEU A 20 -0.54 4.58 -13.94
CA LEU A 20 -0.03 3.24 -13.65
C LEU A 20 1.18 3.29 -12.71
N ALA A 21 2.12 4.21 -12.92
CA ALA A 21 3.29 4.38 -12.06
C ALA A 21 2.90 4.80 -10.64
N ILE A 22 1.97 5.74 -10.47
CA ILE A 22 1.44 6.14 -9.16
C ILE A 22 0.75 4.96 -8.47
N LYS A 23 -0.08 4.21 -9.22
CA LYS A 23 -0.77 3.03 -8.68
C LYS A 23 0.23 1.96 -8.22
N LEU A 24 1.30 1.76 -8.99
CA LEU A 24 2.39 0.83 -8.63
C LEU A 24 3.16 1.31 -7.39
N ALA A 25 3.53 2.59 -7.35
CA ALA A 25 4.23 3.21 -6.23
C ALA A 25 3.39 3.13 -4.93
N TRP A 26 2.08 3.33 -5.02
CA TRP A 26 1.17 3.19 -3.87
C TRP A 26 1.09 1.73 -3.38
N SER A 27 1.09 0.77 -4.30
CA SER A 27 1.11 -0.66 -3.96
C SER A 27 2.41 -1.04 -3.23
N VAL A 28 3.57 -0.57 -3.73
CA VAL A 28 4.88 -0.78 -3.09
C VAL A 28 4.95 -0.06 -1.74
N GLY A 29 4.43 1.16 -1.64
CA GLY A 29 4.35 1.92 -0.40
C GLY A 29 3.57 1.17 0.68
N LYS A 30 2.42 0.57 0.34
CA LYS A 30 1.65 -0.28 1.27
C LYS A 30 2.42 -1.50 1.74
N LEU A 31 3.18 -2.13 0.84
CA LEU A 31 4.05 -3.26 1.18
C LEU A 31 5.11 -2.85 2.20
N ILE A 32 5.83 -1.75 1.95
CA ILE A 32 6.86 -1.25 2.88
C ILE A 32 6.24 -0.92 4.25
N LEU A 33 5.09 -0.26 4.26
CA LEU A 33 4.41 0.13 5.51
C LEU A 33 3.89 -1.10 6.28
N SER A 34 3.41 -2.12 5.59
CA SER A 34 2.91 -3.33 6.22
C SER A 34 4.01 -4.30 6.65
N PHE A 35 5.11 -4.41 5.90
CA PHE A 35 6.15 -5.41 6.14
C PHE A 35 7.30 -4.90 7.01
N ILE A 36 7.54 -3.59 7.00
CA ILE A 36 8.66 -2.98 7.73
C ILE A 36 8.13 -2.07 8.84
N PHE A 37 7.24 -1.13 8.54
CA PHE A 37 6.80 -0.15 9.54
C PHE A 37 5.90 -0.79 10.62
N PHE A 38 4.93 -1.61 10.25
CA PHE A 38 4.03 -2.25 11.21
C PHE A 38 4.75 -3.17 12.23
N PRO A 39 5.67 -4.08 11.83
CA PRO A 39 6.41 -4.89 12.79
C PRO A 39 7.32 -4.06 13.70
N VAL A 40 8.01 -3.06 13.15
CA VAL A 40 8.88 -2.17 13.95
C VAL A 40 8.06 -1.39 14.97
N ALA A 41 6.90 -0.86 14.55
CA ALA A 41 5.97 -0.17 15.45
C ALA A 41 5.48 -1.10 16.57
N MET A 42 5.22 -2.38 16.28
CA MET A 42 4.80 -3.35 17.30
C MET A 42 5.90 -3.70 18.30
N ILE A 43 7.15 -3.81 17.84
CA ILE A 43 8.30 -3.99 18.73
C ILE A 43 8.47 -2.79 19.66
N LEU A 44 8.39 -1.57 19.13
CA LEU A 44 8.48 -0.35 19.93
C LEU A 44 7.35 -0.25 20.97
N LEU A 45 6.13 -0.63 20.59
CA LEU A 45 4.96 -0.58 21.47
C LEU A 45 5.01 -1.66 22.56
N ALA A 46 5.56 -2.83 22.26
CA ALA A 46 5.85 -3.85 23.26
C ALA A 46 7.00 -3.42 24.20
N ALA A 47 8.05 -2.81 23.65
CA ALA A 47 9.22 -2.35 24.41
C ALA A 47 8.91 -1.19 25.37
N SER A 48 7.88 -0.37 25.07
CA SER A 48 7.41 0.69 25.95
C SER A 48 6.50 0.19 27.10
N GLY A 49 6.27 -1.12 27.20
CA GLY A 49 5.46 -1.74 28.26
C GLY A 49 3.96 -1.81 27.95
N LEU A 50 3.51 -1.36 26.78
CA LEU A 50 2.11 -1.39 26.34
C LEU A 50 1.73 -2.71 25.66
N ILE A 51 2.15 -3.85 26.23
CA ILE A 51 2.01 -5.17 25.61
C ILE A 51 0.54 -5.51 25.33
N THR A 52 -0.38 -5.19 26.25
CA THR A 52 -1.82 -5.46 26.07
C THR A 52 -2.39 -4.73 24.86
N ALA A 53 -1.99 -3.48 24.64
CA ALA A 53 -2.42 -2.71 23.48
C ALA A 53 -1.78 -3.25 22.19
N ALA A 54 -0.50 -3.66 22.22
CA ALA A 54 0.16 -4.30 21.09
C ALA A 54 -0.56 -5.57 20.64
N LEU A 55 -0.93 -6.42 21.60
CA LEU A 55 -1.67 -7.65 21.34
C LEU A 55 -3.06 -7.38 20.74
N MET A 56 -3.76 -6.36 21.25
CA MET A 56 -5.09 -5.99 20.74
C MET A 56 -5.00 -5.52 19.29
N ILE A 57 -4.02 -4.68 18.96
CA ILE A 57 -3.77 -4.19 17.60
C ILE A 57 -3.40 -5.35 16.67
N LEU A 58 -2.51 -6.24 17.13
CA LEU A 58 -2.08 -7.41 16.35
C LEU A 58 -3.24 -8.35 16.04
N LEU A 59 -4.13 -8.61 17.00
CA LEU A 59 -5.32 -9.43 16.80
C LEU A 59 -6.26 -8.83 15.75
N ILE A 60 -6.56 -7.53 15.84
CA ILE A 60 -7.47 -6.85 14.91
C ILE A 60 -6.90 -6.90 13.49
N VAL A 61 -5.64 -6.50 13.32
CA VAL A 61 -4.97 -6.49 12.02
C VAL A 61 -4.82 -7.90 11.46
N GLY A 62 -4.51 -8.89 12.31
CA GLY A 62 -4.42 -10.30 11.94
C GLY A 62 -5.75 -10.87 11.45
N ILE A 63 -6.86 -10.58 12.12
CA ILE A 63 -8.21 -11.01 11.70
C ILE A 63 -8.59 -10.37 10.36
N ILE A 64 -8.35 -9.07 10.19
CA ILE A 64 -8.64 -8.38 8.93
C ILE A 64 -7.83 -9.01 7.79
N ALA A 65 -6.53 -9.25 7.99
CA ALA A 65 -5.68 -9.91 7.00
C ALA A 65 -6.17 -11.32 6.65
N LEU A 66 -6.61 -12.08 7.65
CA LEU A 66 -7.19 -13.41 7.47
C LEU A 66 -8.45 -13.35 6.59
N ILE A 67 -9.38 -12.45 6.90
CA ILE A 67 -10.62 -12.26 6.13
C ILE A 67 -10.31 -11.90 4.68
N PHE A 68 -9.39 -10.96 4.46
CA PHE A 68 -8.95 -10.59 3.10
C PHE A 68 -8.28 -11.74 2.35
N SER A 69 -7.57 -12.63 3.05
CA SER A 69 -6.98 -13.82 2.44
C SER A 69 -8.02 -14.85 2.03
N PHE A 70 -9.15 -14.96 2.73
CA PHE A 70 -10.25 -15.86 2.37
C PHE A 70 -11.22 -15.25 1.34
N ALA A 71 -11.29 -13.92 1.25
CA ALA A 71 -12.15 -13.21 0.31
C ALA A 71 -11.53 -13.04 -1.10
N LYS A 72 -10.28 -13.47 -1.28
CA LYS A 72 -9.53 -13.39 -2.55
C LYS A 72 -9.54 -14.74 -3.26
#